data_AF-A0A3D3W5D3-F1
#
_entry.id   AF-A0A3D3W5D3-F1
#
_cell.length_a   1.000
_cell.length_b   1.000
_cell.length_c   1.000
_cell.angle_alpha   90.00
_cell.angle_beta   90.00
_cell.angle_gamma   90.00
#
_symmetry.space_group_name_H-M   'P 1'
#
loop_
_entity.id
_entity.type
_entity.pdbx_description
1 polymer ?
#
loop_
_entity_poly.entity_id
_entity_poly.type
_entity_poly.pdbx_seq_one_letter_code
_entity_poly.pdbx_strand_id
1 'polypeptide(L)'
;LASRENLDNLTWVINCNLQRLDGPVRGNGKIIQELEAAFRGAGWNVIKVVWGTDWDPLLDADVDGRLVKRMGEVVDGQYQKFTVSDGDY
;
A
#
# COMPACT_ATOMS: atom_id res chain seq x y z
N LEU A 1 -19.23 12.76 1.41
CA LEU A 1 -19.96 13.28 2.59
C LEU A 1 -18.97 13.79 3.64
N ALA A 2 -18.09 12.95 4.19
CA ALA A 2 -17.15 13.34 5.25
C ALA A 2 -16.28 14.59 4.96
N SER A 3 -15.69 14.70 3.76
CA SER A 3 -14.92 15.90 3.38
C SER A 3 -15.79 17.16 3.25
N ARG A 4 -17.08 17.03 2.86
CA ARG A 4 -17.99 18.18 2.78
C ARG A 4 -18.44 18.67 4.16
N GLU A 5 -18.52 17.76 5.12
CA GLU A 5 -18.92 18.03 6.51
C GLU A 5 -17.72 18.31 7.43
N ASN A 6 -16.49 18.36 6.89
CA ASN A 6 -15.24 18.54 7.63
C ASN A 6 -15.14 17.69 8.91
N LEU A 7 -15.41 16.39 8.79
CA LEU A 7 -15.34 15.44 9.90
C LEU A 7 -13.89 15.09 10.25
N ASP A 8 -13.16 16.04 10.82
CA ASP A 8 -11.79 15.90 11.34
C ASP A 8 -11.71 15.01 12.59
N ASN A 9 -12.85 14.69 13.20
CA ASN A 9 -12.99 13.74 14.29
C ASN A 9 -13.19 12.27 13.85
N LEU A 10 -13.13 11.97 12.55
CA LEU A 10 -13.31 10.62 12.01
C LEU A 10 -12.00 10.07 11.42
N THR A 11 -11.57 8.92 11.93
CA THR A 11 -10.39 8.19 11.41
C THR A 11 -10.81 6.84 10.83
N TRP A 12 -10.40 6.58 9.59
CA TRP A 12 -10.52 5.27 8.96
C TRP A 12 -9.20 4.49 9.12
N VAL A 13 -9.29 3.30 9.71
CA VAL A 13 -8.16 2.36 9.79
C VAL A 13 -8.49 1.16 8.91
N ILE A 14 -7.79 1.03 7.78
CA ILE A 14 -8.01 -0.05 6.82
C ILE A 14 -6.81 -0.99 6.88
N ASN A 15 -7.02 -2.21 7.39
CA ASN A 15 -6.01 -3.25 7.35
C ASN A 15 -5.85 -3.77 5.92
N CYS A 16 -4.77 -3.35 5.26
CA CYS A 16 -4.45 -3.73 3.89
C CYS A 16 -3.55 -4.97 3.83
N ASN A 17 -4.03 -6.11 4.36
CA ASN A 17 -3.34 -7.40 4.22
C ASN A 17 -3.39 -7.99 2.80
N LEU A 18 -3.97 -7.25 1.84
CA LEU A 18 -4.14 -7.53 0.41
C LEU A 18 -5.04 -8.75 0.08
N GLN A 19 -5.71 -9.34 1.07
CA GLN A 19 -6.54 -10.53 0.90
C GLN A 19 -8.02 -10.28 1.24
N ARG A 20 -8.88 -11.10 0.65
CA ARG A 20 -10.26 -11.41 1.04
C ARG A 20 -10.34 -12.90 1.38
N LEU A 21 -11.51 -13.38 1.78
CA LEU A 21 -11.69 -14.77 2.21
C LEU A 21 -11.18 -15.81 1.19
N ASP A 22 -11.42 -15.56 -0.10
CA ASP A 22 -11.08 -16.49 -1.19
C ASP A 22 -9.90 -16.01 -2.05
N GLY A 23 -8.92 -15.33 -1.45
CA GLY A 23 -7.67 -14.93 -2.11
C GLY A 23 -7.45 -13.41 -2.20
N PRO A 24 -6.59 -12.90 -3.10
CA PRO A 24 -6.26 -11.48 -3.15
C PRO A 24 -7.46 -10.58 -3.46
N VAL A 25 -7.51 -9.38 -2.87
CA VAL A 25 -8.51 -8.37 -3.23
C VAL A 25 -8.30 -7.91 -4.68
N ARG A 26 -7.04 -7.66 -5.05
CA ARG A 26 -6.60 -7.17 -6.37
C ARG A 26 -5.32 -7.86 -6.84
N GLY A 27 -5.37 -9.14 -7.21
CA GLY A 27 -4.17 -9.91 -7.58
C GLY A 27 -3.29 -9.26 -8.66
N ASN A 28 -3.90 -8.68 -9.71
CA ASN A 28 -3.20 -8.00 -10.81
C ASN A 28 -3.16 -6.47 -10.64
N GLY A 29 -3.61 -5.96 -9.50
CA GLY A 29 -3.71 -4.53 -9.20
C GLY A 29 -2.99 -4.20 -7.91
N LYS A 30 -3.36 -3.05 -7.33
CA LYS A 30 -2.78 -2.56 -6.08
C LYS A 30 -3.85 -1.87 -5.23
N ILE A 31 -4.41 -2.58 -4.26
CA ILE A 31 -5.57 -2.11 -3.49
C ILE A 31 -5.26 -0.86 -2.66
N ILE A 32 -4.03 -0.74 -2.13
CA ILE A 32 -3.60 0.43 -1.36
C ILE A 32 -3.65 1.70 -2.23
N GLN A 33 -3.24 1.61 -3.50
CA GLN A 33 -3.24 2.71 -4.45
C GLN A 33 -4.66 3.04 -4.93
N GLU A 34 -5.50 2.03 -5.15
CA GLU A 34 -6.93 2.23 -5.46
C GLU A 34 -7.64 2.98 -4.32
N LEU A 35 -7.39 2.56 -3.07
CA LEU A 35 -7.93 3.23 -1.88
C LEU A 35 -7.38 4.64 -1.74
N GLU A 36 -6.07 4.84 -1.87
CA GLU A 36 -5.46 6.17 -1.82
C GLU A 36 -6.11 7.12 -2.84
N ALA A 37 -6.25 6.69 -4.09
CA ALA A 37 -6.85 7.51 -5.15
C ALA A 37 -8.32 7.85 -4.82
N ALA A 38 -9.10 6.88 -4.35
CA ALA A 38 -10.49 7.09 -3.97
C ALA A 38 -10.64 8.05 -2.79
N PHE A 39 -9.84 7.87 -1.72
CA PHE A 39 -9.90 8.69 -0.51
C PHE A 39 -9.36 10.10 -0.76
N ARG A 40 -8.20 10.25 -1.42
CA ARG A 40 -7.68 11.58 -1.80
C ARG A 40 -8.63 12.30 -2.75
N GLY A 41 -9.18 11.60 -3.75
CA GLY A 41 -10.17 12.15 -4.67
C GLY A 41 -11.45 12.59 -3.96
N ALA A 42 -11.78 11.97 -2.84
CA ALA A 42 -12.88 12.36 -1.95
C ALA A 42 -12.48 13.39 -0.88
N GLY A 43 -11.28 13.99 -0.96
CA GLY A 43 -10.82 15.07 -0.08
C GLY A 43 -10.32 14.61 1.30
N TRP A 44 -10.00 13.33 1.47
CA TRP A 44 -9.44 12.83 2.73
C TRP A 44 -7.93 13.00 2.80
N ASN A 45 -7.44 13.19 4.02
CA ASN A 45 -6.04 12.96 4.32
C ASN A 45 -5.75 11.45 4.30
N VAL A 46 -4.71 11.04 3.57
CA VAL A 46 -4.33 9.63 3.44
C VAL A 46 -2.90 9.45 3.94
N ILE A 47 -2.74 8.64 4.97
CA ILE A 47 -1.45 8.21 5.51
C ILE A 47 -1.29 6.73 5.17
N LYS A 48 -0.23 6.40 4.42
CA LYS A 48 0.10 5.02 4.07
C LYS A 48 1.24 4.53 4.95
N VAL A 49 1.02 3.44 5.66
CA VAL A 49 2.04 2.75 6.46
C VAL A 49 2.34 1.45 5.74
N VAL A 50 3.41 1.44 4.93
CA VAL A 50 3.68 0.34 3.96
C VAL A 50 4.88 -0.50 4.36
N TRP A 51 5.96 0.14 4.80
CA TRP A 51 7.22 -0.51 5.12
C TRP A 51 7.58 -0.28 6.59
N GLY A 52 8.17 -1.30 7.21
CA GLY A 52 8.77 -1.18 8.54
C GLY A 52 10.16 -0.54 8.49
N THR A 53 10.70 -0.20 9.65
CA THR A 53 11.98 0.52 9.81
C THR A 53 13.19 -0.21 9.21
N ASP A 54 13.11 -1.54 9.03
CA ASP A 54 14.18 -2.33 8.41
C ASP A 54 14.43 -1.94 6.93
N TRP A 55 13.46 -1.28 6.29
CA TRP A 55 13.60 -0.76 4.92
C TRP A 55 14.27 0.61 4.85
N ASP A 56 14.35 1.36 5.96
CA ASP A 56 14.87 2.73 5.96
C ASP A 56 16.30 2.80 5.37
N PRO A 57 17.27 1.95 5.77
CA PRO A 57 18.62 2.01 5.21
C PRO A 57 18.68 1.68 3.71
N LEU A 58 17.77 0.83 3.21
CA LEU A 58 17.71 0.47 1.80
C LEU A 58 17.12 1.59 0.95
N LEU A 59 16.09 2.27 1.46
CA LEU A 59 15.46 3.41 0.82
C LEU A 59 16.39 4.64 0.83
N ASP A 60 17.09 4.89 1.93
CA ASP A 60 18.09 5.95 2.02
C ASP A 60 19.27 5.73 1.06
N ALA A 61 19.61 4.47 0.79
CA ALA A 61 20.63 4.10 -0.17
C ALA A 61 20.14 4.10 -1.64
N ASP A 62 18.84 4.21 -1.91
CA ASP A 62 18.24 4.15 -3.27
C ASP A 62 18.37 5.48 -4.03
N VAL A 63 19.61 5.90 -4.30
CA VAL A 63 19.91 7.18 -4.98
C VAL A 63 19.29 7.26 -6.38
N ASP A 64 19.23 6.14 -7.10
CA ASP A 64 18.69 6.05 -8.46
C ASP A 64 17.15 5.88 -8.49
N GLY A 65 16.50 5.69 -7.34
CA GLY A 65 15.06 5.42 -7.24
C GLY A 65 14.63 4.05 -7.81
N ARG A 66 15.57 3.11 -7.96
CA ARG A 66 15.29 1.78 -8.56
C ARG A 66 14.47 0.92 -7.63
N LEU A 67 14.76 0.96 -6.33
CA LEU A 67 14.01 0.23 -5.33
C LEU A 67 12.58 0.76 -5.25
N VAL A 68 12.41 2.08 -5.14
CA VAL A 68 11.09 2.71 -5.10
C VAL A 68 10.30 2.42 -6.38
N LYS A 69 10.94 2.51 -7.55
CA LYS A 69 10.32 2.15 -8.83
C LYS A 69 9.86 0.70 -8.83
N ARG A 70 10.73 -0.24 -8.42
CA ARG A 70 10.39 -1.67 -8.36
C ARG A 70 9.23 -1.93 -7.42
N MET A 71 9.24 -1.34 -6.23
CA MET A 71 8.13 -1.42 -5.25
C MET A 71 6.81 -0.88 -5.84
N GLY A 72 6.89 0.16 -6.66
CA GLY A 72 5.78 0.75 -7.39
C GLY A 72 5.19 -0.15 -8.48
N GLU A 73 6.02 -0.96 -9.15
CA GLU A 73 5.61 -1.84 -10.25
C GLU A 73 5.03 -3.19 -9.81
N VAL A 74 5.46 -3.73 -8.67
CA VAL A 74 5.01 -5.03 -8.15
C VAL A 74 3.50 -4.99 -7.80
N VAL A 75 2.72 -5.94 -8.31
CA VAL A 75 1.28 -6.07 -8.01
C VAL A 75 1.01 -6.85 -6.72
N ASP A 76 -0.17 -6.68 -6.12
CA ASP A 76 -0.49 -7.31 -4.82
C ASP A 76 -0.35 -8.83 -4.84
N GLY A 77 -0.71 -9.49 -5.94
CA GLY A 77 -0.55 -10.94 -6.09
C GLY A 77 0.91 -11.39 -6.03
N GLN A 78 1.85 -10.57 -6.50
CA GLN A 78 3.27 -10.85 -6.38
C GLN A 78 3.76 -10.63 -4.95
N TYR A 79 3.32 -9.57 -4.28
CA TYR A 79 3.61 -9.39 -2.85
C TYR A 79 3.11 -10.55 -2.00
N GLN A 80 1.91 -11.06 -2.27
CA GLN A 80 1.38 -12.26 -1.62
C GLN A 80 2.22 -13.52 -1.89
N LYS A 81 2.82 -13.61 -3.09
CA LYS A 81 3.76 -14.71 -3.39
C LYS A 81 5.04 -14.57 -2.59
N PHE A 82 5.60 -13.36 -2.45
CA PHE A 82 6.82 -13.11 -1.67
C PHE A 82 6.65 -13.48 -0.20
N THR A 83 5.48 -13.22 0.41
CA THR A 83 5.24 -13.54 1.83
C THR A 83 5.24 -15.04 2.15
N VAL A 84 5.07 -15.90 1.15
CA VAL A 84 5.06 -17.37 1.31
C VAL A 84 6.26 -18.05 0.64
N SER A 85 7.18 -17.27 0.08
CA SER A 85 8.38 -17.78 -0.58
C SER A 85 9.60 -17.51 0.29
N ASP A 86 10.63 -18.33 0.15
CA ASP A 86 11.90 -18.11 0.82
C ASP A 86 12.65 -16.92 0.21
N GLY A 87 13.66 -16.41 0.92
CA GLY A 87 14.43 -15.23 0.49
C GLY A 87 15.25 -15.40 -0.78
N ASP A 88 15.49 -16.65 -1.22
CA ASP A 88 16.24 -16.98 -2.44
C ASP A 88 15.37 -16.95 -3.73
N TYR A 89 14.05 -16.76 -3.61
CA TYR A 89 13.08 -16.74 -4.72
C TYR A 89 13.10 -15.43 -5.52
#